data_AF-A0A965LIL1-F1
#
_entry.id   AF-A0A965LIL1-F1
#
_cell.length_a   1.000
_cell.length_b   1.000
_cell.length_c   1.000
_cell.angle_alpha   90.00
_cell.angle_beta   90.00
_cell.angle_gamma   90.00
#
_symmetry.space_group_name_H-M   'P 1'
#
loop_
_entity.id
_entity.type
_entity.pdbx_description
1 polymer ?
#
loop_
_entity_poly.entity_id
_entity_poly.type
_entity_poly.pdbx_seq_one_letter_code
_entity_poly.pdbx_strand_id
1 'polypeptide(L)'
;MKTSDFEKEIQKLDEGFSIIPNPNRQGLANIYYRGANYDLPAVSSYEIKEKPDPNYTYEFPNGIRARLWSQEEIIPRLEAFLKNFEANKENYA
;
A
#
# COMPACT_ATOMS: atom_id res chain seq x y z
N MET A 1 -6.92 -2.66 -11.41
CA MET A 1 -5.77 -3.51 -11.79
C MET A 1 -5.51 -4.58 -10.73
N LYS A 2 -4.81 -5.67 -11.04
CA LYS A 2 -4.43 -6.67 -10.02
C LYS A 2 -3.37 -6.10 -9.08
N THR A 3 -3.40 -6.50 -7.82
CA THR A 3 -2.40 -6.05 -6.83
C THR A 3 -0.96 -6.41 -7.24
N SER A 4 -0.74 -7.55 -7.89
CA SER A 4 0.58 -7.94 -8.42
C SER A 4 1.09 -7.03 -9.53
N ASP A 5 0.19 -6.43 -10.32
CA ASP A 5 0.57 -5.49 -11.37
C ASP A 5 0.84 -4.11 -10.75
N PHE A 6 0.08 -3.74 -9.73
CA PHE A 6 0.32 -2.53 -8.95
C PHE A 6 1.65 -2.58 -8.18
N GLU A 7 2.06 -3.74 -7.65
CA GLU A 7 3.38 -3.92 -7.02
C GLU A 7 4.51 -3.57 -7.99
N LYS A 8 4.44 -4.07 -9.23
CA LYS A 8 5.41 -3.73 -10.28
C LYS A 8 5.39 -2.24 -10.62
N GLU A 9 4.25 -1.57 -10.47
CA GLU A 9 4.15 -0.14 -10.71
C GLU A 9 4.84 0.67 -9.63
N ILE A 10 4.59 0.37 -8.35
CA ILE A 10 5.26 1.07 -7.24
C ILE A 10 6.76 0.76 -7.21
N GLN A 11 7.19 -0.41 -7.71
CA GLN A 11 8.60 -0.75 -7.87
C GLN A 11 9.32 0.11 -8.92
N LYS A 12 8.60 0.77 -9.84
CA LYS A 12 9.19 1.78 -10.74
C LYS A 12 9.55 3.07 -10.00
N LEU A 13 8.92 3.33 -8.85
CA LEU A 13 9.29 4.44 -7.97
C LEU A 13 10.57 4.07 -7.20
N ASP A 14 10.61 2.88 -6.60
CA ASP A 14 11.78 2.30 -5.93
C ASP A 14 11.61 0.78 -5.82
N GLU A 15 12.61 -0.01 -6.24
CA GLU A 15 12.59 -1.48 -6.22
C GLU A 15 12.47 -2.08 -4.81
N GLY A 16 12.73 -1.30 -3.77
CA GLY A 16 12.57 -1.70 -2.37
C GLY A 16 11.13 -1.91 -1.94
N PHE A 17 10.14 -1.46 -2.71
CA PHE A 17 8.74 -1.71 -2.39
C PHE A 17 8.32 -3.15 -2.65
N SER A 18 7.50 -3.69 -1.75
CA SER A 18 6.84 -4.99 -1.92
C SER A 18 5.44 -4.96 -1.31
N ILE A 19 4.54 -5.79 -1.83
CA ILE A 19 3.17 -5.94 -1.31
C ILE A 19 2.98 -7.34 -0.77
N ILE A 20 2.74 -7.45 0.54
CA ILE A 20 2.65 -8.74 1.22
C ILE A 20 1.23 -8.92 1.77
N PRO A 21 0.54 -10.03 1.43
CA PRO A 21 -0.77 -10.34 2.01
C PRO A 21 -0.73 -10.43 3.54
N ASN A 22 -1.76 -9.89 4.20
CA ASN A 22 -1.88 -9.94 5.64
C ASN A 22 -2.55 -11.25 6.08
N PRO A 23 -1.84 -12.17 6.76
CA PRO A 23 -2.41 -13.46 7.13
C PRO A 23 -3.54 -13.35 8.15
N ASN A 24 -3.60 -12.26 8.91
CA ASN A 24 -4.64 -12.02 9.93
C ASN A 24 -5.87 -11.30 9.34
N ARG A 25 -5.78 -10.78 8.12
CA ARG A 25 -6.85 -10.02 7.46
C ARG A 25 -6.92 -10.42 5.99
N GLN A 26 -7.60 -11.54 5.74
CA GLN A 26 -7.80 -12.04 4.38
C GLN A 26 -8.41 -10.96 3.49
N GLY A 27 -7.81 -10.73 2.32
CA GLY A 27 -8.21 -9.68 1.38
C GLY A 27 -7.51 -8.33 1.56
N LEU A 28 -6.72 -8.16 2.63
CA LEU A 28 -5.81 -7.01 2.78
C LEU A 28 -4.36 -7.43 2.62
N ALA A 29 -3.56 -6.52 2.06
CA ALA A 29 -2.12 -6.61 1.97
C ALA A 29 -1.50 -5.31 2.52
N ASN A 30 -0.28 -5.41 3.00
CA ASN A 30 0.49 -4.26 3.48
C ASN A 30 1.61 -3.97 2.48
N ILE A 31 1.94 -2.70 2.32
CA ILE A 31 3.10 -2.26 1.56
C ILE A 31 4.31 -2.23 2.51
N TYR A 32 5.38 -2.92 2.13
CA TYR A 32 6.67 -2.91 2.82
C TYR A 32 7.69 -2.14 1.99
N TYR A 33 8.68 -1.57 2.67
CA TYR A 33 9.85 -0.96 2.03
C TYR A 33 11.13 -1.57 2.57
N ARG A 34 11.96 -2.14 1.70
CA ARG A 34 13.21 -2.85 2.02
C ARG A 34 13.04 -3.89 3.15
N GLY A 35 11.92 -4.61 3.12
CA GLY A 35 11.58 -5.66 4.09
C GLY A 35 10.99 -5.16 5.43
N ALA A 36 10.90 -3.86 5.65
CA ALA A 36 10.31 -3.28 6.86
C ALA A 36 8.93 -2.66 6.60
N ASN A 37 8.07 -2.70 7.62
CA ASN A 37 6.75 -2.07 7.58
C ASN A 37 6.83 -0.68 8.21
N TYR A 38 6.61 0.37 7.39
CA TYR A 38 6.65 1.77 7.80
C TYR A 38 5.25 2.39 7.94
N ASP A 39 4.25 1.58 8.25
CA ASP A 39 2.84 2.01 8.34
C ASP A 39 2.35 2.68 7.03
N LEU A 40 2.82 2.17 5.91
CA LEU A 40 2.36 2.57 4.59
C LEU A 40 0.91 2.11 4.37
N PRO A 41 0.15 2.75 3.46
CA PRO A 41 -1.26 2.43 3.26
C PRO A 41 -1.51 0.94 3.04
N ALA A 42 -2.44 0.37 3.81
CA ALA A 42 -2.96 -0.96 3.55
C ALA A 42 -3.78 -0.95 2.25
N VAL A 43 -3.61 -2.02 1.46
CA VAL A 43 -4.22 -2.16 0.14
C VAL A 43 -5.00 -3.48 0.04
N SER A 44 -5.81 -3.63 -1.00
CA SER A 44 -6.45 -4.91 -1.30
C SER A 44 -5.41 -5.95 -1.73
N SER A 45 -5.60 -7.21 -1.33
CA SER A 45 -4.81 -8.33 -1.84
C SER A 45 -5.15 -8.72 -3.28
N TYR A 46 -6.29 -8.27 -3.81
CA TYR A 46 -6.83 -8.76 -5.08
C TYR A 46 -6.69 -7.73 -6.19
N GLU A 47 -7.27 -6.54 -5.98
CA GLU A 47 -7.37 -5.51 -6.99
C GLU A 47 -7.24 -4.12 -6.38
N ILE A 48 -6.56 -3.22 -7.10
CA ILE A 48 -6.42 -1.80 -6.80
C ILE A 48 -7.22 -1.02 -7.84
N LYS A 49 -8.07 -0.09 -7.39
CA LYS A 49 -8.75 0.83 -8.30
C LYS A 49 -7.80 1.96 -8.68
N GLU A 50 -7.84 2.38 -9.94
CA GLU A 50 -7.03 3.50 -10.43
C GLU A 50 -7.48 4.81 -9.76
N LYS A 51 -8.78 5.06 -9.80
CA LYS A 51 -9.43 6.27 -9.27
C LYS A 51 -10.06 6.07 -7.90
N PRO A 52 -10.19 7.14 -7.10
CA PRO A 52 -10.93 7.12 -5.84
C PRO A 52 -12.37 6.66 -6.06
N ASP A 53 -12.83 5.75 -5.21
CA ASP A 53 -14.22 5.26 -5.22
C ASP A 53 -14.71 5.12 -3.78
N PRO A 54 -15.80 5.82 -3.39
CA PRO A 54 -16.34 5.75 -2.03
C PRO A 54 -16.87 4.36 -1.64
N ASN A 55 -17.22 3.52 -2.62
CA ASN A 55 -17.72 2.16 -2.39
C ASN A 55 -16.60 1.12 -2.39
N TYR A 56 -15.36 1.51 -2.70
CA TYR A 56 -14.21 0.62 -2.62
C TYR A 56 -13.82 0.44 -1.16
N THR A 57 -14.33 -0.63 -0.58
CA THR A 57 -14.28 -0.88 0.86
C THR A 57 -13.86 -2.30 1.14
N TYR A 58 -13.26 -2.47 2.32
CA TYR A 58 -13.01 -3.74 2.95
C TYR A 58 -13.98 -3.92 4.11
N GLU A 59 -14.67 -5.06 4.16
CA GLU A 59 -15.54 -5.43 5.27
C GLU A 59 -14.78 -6.34 6.24
N PHE A 60 -14.67 -5.89 7.49
CA PHE A 60 -14.08 -6.67 8.56
C PHE A 60 -15.04 -7.79 9.01
N PRO A 61 -14.52 -8.88 9.62
CA PRO A 61 -15.37 -9.97 10.13
C PRO A 61 -16.46 -9.53 11.13
N ASN A 62 -16.29 -8.37 11.78
CA ASN A 62 -17.25 -7.79 12.70
C ASN A 62 -18.31 -6.88 12.01
N GLY A 63 -18.34 -6.84 10.68
CA GLY A 63 -19.28 -6.04 9.88
C GLY A 63 -18.90 -4.56 9.72
N ILE A 64 -17.81 -4.09 10.32
CA ILE A 64 -17.31 -2.73 10.09
C ILE A 64 -16.74 -2.65 8.68
N ARG A 65 -16.96 -1.53 7.99
CA ARG A 65 -16.36 -1.26 6.68
C ARG A 65 -15.31 -0.16 6.79
N ALA A 66 -14.16 -0.39 6.18
CA ALA A 66 -13.16 0.64 5.96
C ALA A 66 -12.98 0.88 4.46
N ARG A 67 -12.73 2.13 4.09
CA ARG A 67 -12.39 2.50 2.73
C ARG A 67 -10.99 1.97 2.37
N LEU A 68 -10.86 1.48 1.14
CA LEU A 68 -9.58 1.15 0.53
C LEU A 68 -9.11 2.31 -0.35
N TRP A 69 -7.79 2.47 -0.46
CA TRP A 69 -7.16 3.56 -1.21
C TRP A 69 -7.01 3.20 -2.68
N SER A 70 -7.26 4.16 -3.57
CA SER A 70 -6.95 3.99 -4.99
C SER A 70 -5.47 4.24 -5.27
N GLN A 71 -5.02 3.85 -6.46
CA GLN A 71 -3.67 4.12 -6.96
C GLN A 71 -3.34 5.62 -6.94
N GLU A 72 -4.24 6.47 -7.43
CA GLU A 72 -4.09 7.94 -7.39
C GLU A 72 -3.88 8.49 -5.96
N GLU A 73 -4.30 7.76 -4.93
CA GLU A 73 -4.10 8.15 -3.53
C GLU A 73 -2.85 7.50 -2.92
N ILE A 74 -2.48 6.29 -3.35
CA ILE A 74 -1.35 5.55 -2.81
C ILE A 74 -0.03 6.11 -3.35
N ILE A 75 0.09 6.33 -4.66
CA ILE A 75 1.36 6.74 -5.30
C ILE A 75 1.92 8.02 -4.68
N PRO A 76 1.15 9.12 -4.52
CA PRO A 76 1.68 10.35 -3.91
C PRO A 76 2.17 10.15 -2.47
N ARG A 77 1.56 9.22 -1.72
CA ARG A 77 1.99 8.90 -0.35
C ARG A 77 3.32 8.15 -0.34
N LEU A 78 3.53 7.25 -1.30
CA LEU A 78 4.80 6.53 -1.45
C LEU A 78 5.93 7.47 -1.87
N GLU A 79 5.66 8.38 -2.81
CA GLU A 79 6.64 9.41 -3.21
C GLU A 79 7.02 10.33 -2.04
N ALA A 80 6.02 10.78 -1.26
CA ALA A 80 6.25 11.56 -0.05
C ALA A 80 7.05 10.78 1.00
N PHE A 81 6.76 9.48 1.17
CA PHE A 81 7.52 8.60 2.04
C PHE A 81 8.99 8.51 1.60
N LEU A 82 9.27 8.23 0.32
CA LEU A 82 10.65 8.14 -0.20
C LEU A 82 11.43 9.44 0.05
N LYS A 83 10.81 10.59 -0.22
CA LYS A 83 11.43 11.89 0.02
C LYS A 83 11.78 12.09 1.49
N ASN A 84 10.87 11.73 2.40
CA ASN A 84 11.10 11.83 3.84
C ASN A 84 12.13 10.82 4.34
N PHE A 85 12.13 9.61 3.77
CA PHE A 85 13.06 8.55 4.12
C PHE A 85 14.50 8.93 3.76
N GLU A 86 14.75 9.41 2.54
CA GLU A 86 16.08 9.86 2.13
C GLU A 86 16.53 11.11 2.90
N ALA A 87 15.62 12.04 3.21
CA ALA A 87 15.95 13.22 4.02
C ALA A 87 16.33 12.89 5.48
N ASN A 88 15.87 11.75 5.99
CA ASN A 88 16.09 11.32 7.39
C ASN A 88 16.87 10.01 7.48
N LYS A 89 17.62 9.64 6.43
CA LYS A 89 18.25 8.32 6.28
C LYS A 89 19.15 7.95 7.47
N GLU A 90 19.75 8.94 8.12
CA GLU A 90 20.58 8.77 9.32
C GLU A 90 19.78 8.28 10.55
N ASN A 91 18.48 8.53 10.61
CA ASN A 91 17.60 8.10 11.71
C ASN A 91 17.03 6.69 11.50
N TYR A 92 17.25 6.08 10.34
CA TYR A 92 16.73 4.77 9.95
C TYR A 92 17.83 3.74 9.62
N ALA A 93 19.11 4.10 9.86
CA ALA A 93 20.29 3.26 9.66
C ALA A 93 20.64 2.43 10.89
#